data_AF-A0A389MRD6-F1
#
_entry.id   AF-A0A389MRD6-F1
#
_cell.length_a   1.000
_cell.length_b   1.000
_cell.length_c   1.000
_cell.angle_alpha   90.00
_cell.angle_beta   90.00
_cell.angle_gamma   90.00
#
_symmetry.space_group_name_H-M   'P 1'
#
loop_
_entity.id
_entity.type
_entity.pdbx_description
1 polymer ?
#
loop_
_entity_poly.entity_id
_entity_poly.type
_entity_poly.pdbx_seq_one_letter_code
_entity_poly.pdbx_strand_id
1 'polypeptide(L)'
;MQHQDPRVASMFRRDCAAAIGAVVAVWLIYGFTFWTMRSAFEASQVTWIMVVLGACVLFLNTAAIAAMIRHYGEDRAAIYGMDIYYLDRLREERRRVKGSR
;
A
#
# COMPACT_ATOMS: atom_id res chain seq x y z
N MET A 1 -11.61 -21.78 12.46
CA MET A 1 -10.98 -21.61 11.12
C MET A 1 -11.67 -20.46 10.42
N GLN A 2 -11.09 -19.26 10.50
CA GLN A 2 -11.69 -18.02 9.96
C GLN A 2 -11.65 -18.06 8.43
N HIS A 3 -12.82 -18.21 7.80
CA HIS A 3 -12.98 -18.04 6.36
C HIS A 3 -12.88 -16.53 6.04
N GLN A 4 -11.68 -16.06 5.69
CA GLN A 4 -11.50 -14.73 5.10
C GLN A 4 -12.20 -14.70 3.74
N ASP A 5 -13.23 -13.87 3.61
CA ASP A 5 -14.00 -13.72 2.36
C ASP A 5 -13.05 -13.22 1.22
N PRO A 6 -12.85 -13.99 0.14
CA PRO A 6 -11.76 -13.78 -0.84
C PRO A 6 -11.86 -12.46 -1.63
N ARG A 7 -13.02 -11.79 -1.63
CA ARG A 7 -13.25 -10.51 -2.31
C ARG A 7 -12.63 -9.31 -1.60
N VAL A 8 -12.52 -9.37 -0.28
CA VAL A 8 -11.87 -8.33 0.53
C VAL A 8 -10.35 -8.38 0.37
N ALA A 9 -9.81 -9.60 0.22
CA ALA A 9 -8.38 -9.80 -0.04
C ALA A 9 -7.97 -9.29 -1.44
N SER A 10 -8.84 -9.39 -2.45
CA SER A 10 -8.52 -8.96 -3.81
C SER A 10 -8.54 -7.44 -4.00
N MET A 11 -9.50 -6.73 -3.39
CA MET A 11 -9.55 -5.26 -3.44
C MET A 11 -8.34 -4.64 -2.73
N PHE A 12 -7.98 -5.20 -1.57
CA PHE A 12 -6.79 -4.82 -0.80
C PHE A 12 -5.46 -5.05 -1.53
N ARG A 13 -5.31 -6.18 -2.21
CA ARG A 13 -4.12 -6.44 -3.05
C ARG A 13 -3.99 -5.42 -4.16
N ARG A 14 -5.11 -4.92 -4.69
CA ARG A 14 -5.11 -3.92 -5.77
C ARG A 14 -4.68 -2.55 -5.26
N ASP A 15 -5.13 -2.15 -4.07
CA ASP A 15 -4.75 -0.87 -3.47
C ASP A 15 -3.28 -0.87 -3.02
N CYS A 16 -2.80 -1.98 -2.44
CA CYS A 16 -1.36 -2.18 -2.18
C CYS A 16 -0.54 -2.18 -3.46
N ALA A 17 -1.02 -2.83 -4.54
CA ALA A 17 -0.33 -2.82 -5.82
C ALA A 17 -0.28 -1.42 -6.45
N ALA A 18 -1.35 -0.63 -6.31
CA ALA A 18 -1.38 0.76 -6.76
C ALA A 18 -0.40 1.64 -5.97
N ALA A 19 -0.35 1.46 -4.65
CA ALA A 19 0.61 2.15 -3.77
C ALA A 19 2.06 1.81 -4.14
N ILE A 20 2.38 0.52 -4.31
CA ILE A 20 3.70 0.08 -4.77
C ILE A 20 4.02 0.64 -6.16
N GLY A 21 3.06 0.62 -7.08
CA GLY A 21 3.20 1.20 -8.41
C GLY A 21 3.52 2.69 -8.38
N ALA A 22 2.91 3.44 -7.45
CA ALA A 22 3.21 4.85 -7.26
C ALA A 22 4.66 5.09 -6.79
N VAL A 23 5.16 4.31 -5.82
CA VAL A 23 6.58 4.39 -5.40
C VAL A 23 7.52 4.04 -6.54
N VAL A 24 7.22 2.97 -7.29
CA VAL A 24 8.02 2.59 -8.46
C VAL A 24 8.06 3.72 -9.50
N ALA A 25 6.93 4.39 -9.75
CA ALA A 25 6.89 5.54 -10.65
C ALA A 25 7.78 6.68 -10.15
N VAL A 26 7.77 6.99 -8.85
CA VAL A 26 8.65 8.02 -8.26
C VAL A 26 10.13 7.65 -8.43
N TRP A 27 10.49 6.38 -8.20
CA TRP A 27 11.85 5.87 -8.44
C TRP A 27 12.29 6.06 -9.89
N LEU A 28 11.44 5.71 -10.86
CA LEU A 28 11.74 5.87 -12.28
C LEU A 28 11.90 7.34 -12.66
N ILE A 29 11.02 8.22 -12.19
CA ILE A 29 11.10 9.66 -12.46
C ILE A 29 12.40 10.23 -11.92
N TYR A 30 12.73 9.98 -10.64
CA TYR A 30 13.96 10.48 -10.04
C TYR A 30 15.21 9.93 -10.73
N GLY A 31 15.25 8.63 -11.02
CA GLY A 31 16.35 8.02 -11.74
C GLY A 31 16.55 8.60 -13.14
N PHE A 32 15.45 8.82 -13.86
CA PHE A 32 15.47 9.43 -15.19
C PHE A 32 15.93 10.90 -15.14
N THR A 33 15.40 11.69 -14.20
CA THR A 33 15.82 13.09 -14.00
C THR A 33 17.30 13.17 -13.66
N PHE A 34 17.80 12.30 -12.76
CA PHE A 34 19.21 12.26 -12.39
C PHE A 34 20.10 11.91 -13.58
N TRP A 35 19.70 10.92 -14.39
CA TRP A 35 20.41 10.54 -15.60
C TRP A 35 20.49 11.70 -16.59
N THR A 36 19.37 12.37 -16.84
CA THR A 36 19.28 13.52 -17.75
C THR A 36 20.11 14.71 -17.26
N MET A 37 20.13 14.97 -15.95
CA MET A 37 20.79 16.15 -15.38
C MET A 37 22.24 15.92 -14.96
N ARG A 38 22.84 14.74 -15.20
CA ARG A 38 24.21 14.43 -14.72
C ARG A 38 25.23 15.51 -15.12
N SER A 39 25.17 16.00 -16.35
CA SER A 39 26.12 16.99 -16.88
C SER A 39 25.95 18.36 -16.21
N ALA A 40 24.72 18.75 -15.90
CA ALA A 40 24.41 19.97 -15.17
C ALA A 40 24.88 19.89 -13.70
N PHE A 41 24.75 18.71 -13.07
CA PHE A 41 25.21 18.50 -11.70
C PHE A 41 26.73 18.46 -11.58
N GLU A 42 27.41 17.81 -12.53
CA GLU A 42 28.87 17.79 -12.61
C GLU A 42 29.44 19.21 -12.81
N ALA A 43 28.85 20.00 -13.72
CA ALA A 43 29.26 21.39 -13.95
C ALA A 43 29.09 22.30 -12.72
N SER A 44 28.08 22.02 -11.89
CA SER A 44 27.76 22.82 -10.70
C SER A 44 28.36 22.25 -9.39
N GLN A 45 29.08 21.12 -9.44
CA GLN A 45 29.65 20.42 -8.28
C GLN A 45 28.63 20.04 -7.17
N VAL A 46 27.34 19.96 -7.49
CA VAL A 46 26.26 19.63 -6.52
C VAL A 46 25.83 18.17 -6.56
N THR A 47 26.52 17.32 -7.33
CA THR A 47 26.14 15.92 -7.56
C THR A 47 25.88 15.16 -6.27
N TRP A 48 26.77 15.27 -5.27
CA TRP A 48 26.61 14.57 -4.00
C TRP A 48 25.37 15.01 -3.21
N ILE A 49 25.09 16.31 -3.18
CA ILE A 49 23.92 16.85 -2.48
C ILE A 49 22.64 16.34 -3.14
N MET A 50 22.59 16.33 -4.47
CA MET A 50 21.43 15.83 -5.22
C MET A 50 21.23 14.33 -5.06
N VAL A 51 22.32 13.54 -5.00
CA VAL A 51 22.24 12.10 -4.71
C VAL A 51 21.67 11.86 -3.32
N VAL A 52 22.18 12.56 -2.30
CA VAL A 52 21.72 12.39 -0.90
C VAL A 52 20.26 12.81 -0.75
N LEU A 53 19.89 13.99 -1.26
CA LEU A 53 18.50 14.47 -1.20
C LEU A 53 17.56 13.55 -1.98
N GLY A 54 17.92 13.14 -3.19
CA GLY A 54 17.14 12.19 -3.97
C GLY A 54 16.97 10.85 -3.27
N ALA A 55 18.05 10.31 -2.70
CA ALA A 55 18.00 9.07 -1.92
C ALA A 55 17.11 9.20 -0.68
N CYS A 56 17.18 10.33 0.04
CA CYS A 56 16.29 10.59 1.17
C CYS A 56 14.82 10.61 0.74
N VAL A 57 14.47 11.29 -0.36
CA VAL A 57 13.09 11.33 -0.86
C VAL A 57 12.62 9.92 -1.22
N LEU A 58 13.41 9.16 -1.96
CA LEU A 58 13.06 7.79 -2.35
C LEU A 58 12.91 6.87 -1.13
N PHE A 59 13.81 6.97 -0.17
CA PHE A 59 13.78 6.19 1.06
C PHE A 59 12.56 6.51 1.90
N LEU A 60 12.29 7.80 2.15
CA LEU A 60 11.14 8.23 2.95
C LEU A 60 9.82 7.86 2.29
N ASN A 61 9.71 8.00 0.96
CA ASN A 61 8.50 7.63 0.23
C ASN A 61 8.25 6.12 0.30
N THR A 62 9.30 5.32 0.11
CA THR A 62 9.23 3.86 0.24
C THR A 62 8.89 3.43 1.67
N ALA A 63 9.50 4.08 2.67
CA ALA A 63 9.25 3.81 4.09
C ALA A 63 7.82 4.21 4.51
N ALA A 64 7.29 5.31 3.99
CA ALA A 64 5.90 5.72 4.25
C ALA A 64 4.90 4.71 3.70
N ILE A 65 5.11 4.20 2.48
CA ILE A 65 4.25 3.14 1.92
C ILE A 65 4.44 1.82 2.67
N ALA A 66 5.67 1.46 3.04
CA ALA A 66 5.92 0.27 3.85
C ALA A 66 5.24 0.37 5.23
N ALA A 67 5.29 1.53 5.87
CA ALA A 67 4.61 1.81 7.12
C ALA A 67 3.09 1.78 6.96
N MET A 68 2.55 2.34 5.88
CA MET A 68 1.13 2.24 5.53
C MET A 68 0.73 0.76 5.38
N ILE A 69 1.46 -0.02 4.60
CA ILE A 69 1.16 -1.45 4.41
C ILE A 69 1.28 -2.23 5.74
N ARG A 70 2.30 -1.94 6.56
CA ARG A 70 2.53 -2.61 7.85
C ARG A 70 1.45 -2.27 8.88
N HIS A 71 1.17 -0.99 9.07
CA HIS A 71 0.18 -0.52 10.04
C HIS A 71 -1.23 -0.99 9.67
N TYR A 72 -1.56 -1.05 8.38
CA TYR A 72 -2.83 -1.58 7.90
C TYR A 72 -2.96 -3.11 8.08
N GLY A 73 -1.85 -3.83 8.25
CA GLY A 73 -1.86 -5.26 8.62
C GLY A 73 -2.17 -5.48 10.11
N GLU A 74 -1.65 -4.61 10.98
CA GLU A 74 -1.91 -4.62 12.42
C GLU A 74 -3.35 -4.16 12.73
N ASP A 75 -3.85 -3.12 12.06
CA ASP A 75 -5.23 -2.62 12.22
C ASP A 75 -6.29 -3.51 11.55
N ARG A 76 -5.89 -4.37 10.59
CA ARG A 76 -6.81 -5.32 9.92
C ARG A 76 -7.43 -6.31 10.89
N ALA A 77 -6.69 -6.75 11.90
CA ALA A 77 -7.17 -7.73 12.87
C ALA A 77 -8.33 -7.18 13.73
N ALA A 78 -8.33 -5.88 14.01
CA ALA A 78 -9.37 -5.23 14.81
C ALA A 78 -10.61 -4.85 13.97
N ILE A 79 -10.43 -4.24 12.80
CA ILE A 79 -11.55 -3.70 12.01
C ILE A 79 -12.28 -4.81 11.22
N TYR A 80 -11.56 -5.74 10.58
CA TYR A 80 -12.20 -6.79 9.78
C TYR A 80 -12.83 -7.92 10.61
N GLY A 81 -12.45 -8.05 11.88
CA GLY A 81 -13.12 -8.97 12.80
C GLY A 81 -14.60 -8.59 13.01
N MET A 82 -14.89 -7.30 13.16
CA MET A 82 -16.24 -6.79 13.39
C MET A 82 -17.13 -6.86 12.14
N ASP A 83 -16.62 -6.47 10.97
CA ASP A 83 -17.40 -6.53 9.73
C ASP A 83 -17.74 -7.97 9.32
N ILE A 84 -16.80 -8.91 9.49
CA ILE A 84 -17.04 -10.34 9.24
C ILE A 84 -18.08 -10.89 10.24
N TYR A 85 -17.99 -10.49 11.51
CA TYR A 85 -18.97 -10.89 12.53
C TYR A 85 -20.39 -10.43 12.19
N TYR A 86 -20.60 -9.18 11.76
CA TYR A 86 -21.93 -8.69 11.37
C TYR A 86 -22.44 -9.33 10.07
N LEU A 87 -21.57 -9.57 9.09
CA LEU A 87 -21.93 -10.26 7.85
C LEU A 87 -22.36 -11.71 8.10
N ASP A 88 -21.69 -12.41 9.02
CA ASP A 88 -22.09 -13.77 9.42
C ASP A 88 -23.40 -13.76 10.19
N ARG A 89 -23.62 -12.78 11.08
CA ARG A 89 -24.93 -12.61 11.76
C ARG A 89 -26.07 -12.40 10.77
N LEU A 90 -25.88 -11.56 9.76
CA LEU A 90 -26.89 -11.34 8.70
C LEU A 90 -27.14 -12.58 7.83
N ARG A 91 -26.13 -13.45 7.64
CA ARG A 91 -26.28 -14.73 6.94
C ARG A 91 -27.01 -15.75 7.83
N GLU A 92 -26.70 -15.82 9.11
CA GLU A 92 -27.39 -16.69 10.07
C GLU A 92 -28.87 -16.32 10.21
N GLU A 93 -29.19 -15.03 10.32
CA GLU A 93 -30.58 -14.55 10.34
C GLU A 93 -31.32 -14.93 9.06
N ARG A 94 -30.71 -14.71 7.89
CA ARG A 94 -31.32 -15.14 6.62
C ARG A 94 -31.55 -16.65 6.55
N ARG A 95 -30.66 -17.48 7.10
CA ARG A 95 -30.85 -18.93 7.17
C ARG A 95 -31.97 -19.33 8.14
N ARG A 96 -32.05 -18.68 9.32
CA ARG A 96 -33.15 -18.89 10.29
C ARG A 96 -34.51 -18.53 9.70
N VAL A 97 -34.60 -17.38 9.02
CA VAL A 97 -35.84 -16.95 8.34
C VAL A 97 -36.24 -17.93 7.25
N LYS A 98 -35.28 -18.51 6.52
CA LYS A 98 -35.55 -19.45 5.42
C LYS A 98 -35.88 -20.87 5.89
N GLY A 99 -35.42 -21.29 7.08
CA GLY A 99 -35.72 -22.60 7.67
C GLY A 99 -36.98 -22.64 8.55
N SER A 100 -37.60 -21.49 8.81
CA SER A 100 -38.86 -21.36 9.55
C SER A 100 -40.10 -21.29 8.63
N ARG A 101 -39.92 -21.48 7.32
CA ARG A 101 -40.98 -21.68 6.32
C ARG A 101 -40.91 -23.11 5.81
#